data_AF-A0A1F3T430-F1
#
_entry.id   AF-A0A1F3T430-F1
#
_cell.length_a   1.000
_cell.length_b   1.000
_cell.length_c   1.000
_cell.angle_alpha   90.00
_cell.angle_beta   90.00
_cell.angle_gamma   90.00
#
_symmetry.space_group_name_H-M   'P 1'
#
loop_
_entity.id
_entity.type
_entity.pdbx_description
1 polymer ?
#
loop_
_entity_poly.entity_id
_entity_poly.type
_entity_poly.pdbx_seq_one_letter_code
_entity_poly.pdbx_strand_id
1 'polypeptide(L)'
;MKRLNMFFLLSLFLSFNIWSFDVPILTGPVVDHAGLLTVRSKQQIEKFIRDIYQRKDVQIQVLTVNDLQGETIESASIQVVEQWGIGSAKEDLGVLLLISKNDRVMRIEVGQGLEGVLPDAVAKRIIADVITPHFRANDYDAGITNGVITIAQYALPNEKIFNSSKGAIQSTSGRPSWLKVLLFILFILFIRTNIFTLLFGSFFGISRFGRRSSGFLGGGSGFGGGGWSGGGGGFSGGGASGRW
;
A
#
# COMPACT_ATOMS: atom_id res chain seq x y z
N MET A 1 -3.30 14.64 63.76
CA MET A 1 -3.75 14.88 62.37
C MET A 1 -2.58 15.34 61.49
N LYS A 2 -1.61 14.48 61.13
CA LYS A 2 -0.50 14.84 60.20
C LYS A 2 0.05 13.67 59.35
N ARG A 3 -0.49 12.45 59.48
CA ARG A 3 0.04 11.25 58.76
C ARG A 3 -0.72 10.89 57.49
N LEU A 4 -1.80 11.60 57.16
CA LEU A 4 -2.66 11.27 56.02
C LEU A 4 -2.21 11.92 54.68
N ASN A 5 -1.39 12.97 54.73
CA ASN A 5 -0.91 13.67 53.52
C ASN A 5 0.35 13.05 52.88
N MET A 6 1.00 12.07 53.53
CA MET A 6 2.22 11.45 52.98
C MET A 6 1.91 10.40 51.92
N PHE A 7 0.76 9.70 52.02
CA PHE A 7 0.34 8.72 51.01
C PHE A 7 -0.19 9.38 49.73
N PHE A 8 -0.70 10.62 49.81
CA PHE A 8 -1.19 11.35 48.64
C PHE A 8 -0.06 11.92 47.77
N LEU A 9 1.12 12.18 48.37
CA LEU A 9 2.33 12.62 47.66
C LEU A 9 3.13 11.46 47.03
N LEU A 10 2.89 10.21 47.46
CA LEU A 10 3.54 9.02 46.88
C LEU A 10 2.76 8.42 45.69
N SER A 11 1.52 8.85 45.48
CA SER A 11 0.65 8.40 44.38
C SER A 11 0.86 9.17 43.06
N LEU A 12 1.65 10.25 43.07
CA LEU A 12 1.85 11.14 41.92
C LEU A 12 3.16 10.86 41.17
N PHE A 13 3.54 9.58 41.11
CA PHE A 13 4.64 9.07 40.28
C PHE A 13 4.19 7.83 39.50
N LEU A 14 2.93 7.82 39.02
CA LEU A 14 2.62 7.01 37.84
C LEU A 14 3.33 7.69 36.67
N SER A 15 4.57 7.28 36.41
CA SER A 15 5.22 7.48 35.13
C SER A 15 4.27 6.92 34.07
N PHE A 16 3.56 7.81 33.37
CA PHE A 16 3.00 7.47 32.08
C PHE A 16 4.21 7.09 31.23
N ASN A 17 4.41 5.79 31.03
CA ASN A 17 5.26 5.32 29.95
C ASN A 17 4.55 5.78 28.69
N ILE A 18 4.99 6.91 28.14
CA ILE A 18 4.63 7.28 26.78
C ILE A 18 5.29 6.21 25.93
N TRP A 19 4.49 5.24 25.48
CA TRP A 19 4.93 4.33 24.44
C TRP A 19 5.17 5.19 23.21
N SER A 20 6.45 5.41 22.92
CA SER A 20 6.91 6.11 21.73
C SER A 20 7.50 5.06 20.82
N PHE A 21 7.16 5.12 19.55
CA PHE A 21 7.76 4.33 18.50
C PHE A 21 9.25 4.68 18.42
N ASP A 22 10.11 3.68 18.64
CA ASP A 22 11.55 3.85 18.51
C ASP A 22 11.92 3.98 17.03
N VAL A 23 12.05 5.23 16.57
CA VAL A 23 12.39 5.56 15.18
C VAL A 23 13.81 5.05 14.87
N PRO A 24 13.96 4.13 13.90
CA PRO A 24 15.27 3.61 13.55
C PRO A 24 16.20 4.68 13.00
N ILE A 25 17.52 4.47 13.16
CA ILE A 25 18.53 5.39 12.63
C ILE A 25 18.49 5.37 11.10
N LEU A 26 18.47 6.56 10.50
CA LEU A 26 18.57 6.70 9.05
C LEU A 26 19.96 6.29 8.55
N THR A 27 20.07 5.12 7.91
CA THR A 27 21.34 4.64 7.33
C THR A 27 21.45 4.85 5.81
N GLY A 28 20.35 5.21 5.16
CA GLY A 28 20.28 5.38 3.71
C GLY A 28 18.84 5.41 3.21
N PRO A 29 18.64 5.38 1.87
CA PRO A 29 17.30 5.48 1.29
C PRO A 29 16.34 4.37 1.68
N VAL A 30 16.88 3.20 2.01
CA VAL A 30 16.10 2.02 2.39
C VAL A 30 16.62 1.48 3.73
N VAL A 31 15.76 1.51 4.73
CA VAL A 31 15.99 0.93 6.05
C VAL A 31 15.02 -0.24 6.22
N ASP A 32 15.54 -1.47 6.15
CA ASP A 32 14.72 -2.70 6.15
C ASP A 32 14.98 -3.54 7.41
N HIS A 33 14.28 -3.24 8.51
CA HIS A 33 14.39 -4.00 9.77
C HIS A 33 13.49 -5.25 9.78
N ALA A 34 12.50 -5.30 8.90
CA ALA A 34 11.55 -6.42 8.81
C ALA A 34 12.00 -7.54 7.86
N GLY A 35 13.12 -7.34 7.14
CA GLY A 35 13.67 -8.28 6.17
C GLY A 35 12.70 -8.58 5.03
N LEU A 36 12.04 -7.54 4.53
CA LEU A 36 11.05 -7.65 3.44
C LEU A 36 11.67 -7.59 2.05
N LEU A 37 12.93 -7.14 1.96
CA LEU A 37 13.66 -7.01 0.70
C LEU A 37 14.81 -8.01 0.62
N THR A 38 15.02 -8.54 -0.58
CA THR A 38 16.27 -9.20 -0.92
C THR A 38 17.41 -8.18 -0.98
N VAL A 39 18.65 -8.63 -0.74
CA VAL A 39 19.84 -7.78 -0.84
C VAL A 39 19.93 -7.09 -2.21
N ARG A 40 19.60 -7.82 -3.27
CA ARG A 40 19.61 -7.30 -4.65
C ARG A 40 18.58 -6.20 -4.83
N SER A 41 17.32 -6.43 -4.46
CA SER A 41 16.26 -5.44 -4.63
C SER A 41 16.52 -4.20 -3.79
N LYS A 42 16.97 -4.36 -2.54
CA LYS A 42 17.38 -3.23 -1.69
C LYS A 42 18.43 -2.36 -2.38
N GLN A 43 19.51 -2.96 -2.91
CA GLN A 43 20.55 -2.21 -3.64
C GLN A 43 20.01 -1.51 -4.89
N GLN A 44 19.11 -2.17 -5.64
CA GLN A 44 18.50 -1.57 -6.83
C GLN A 44 17.61 -0.38 -6.49
N ILE A 45 16.78 -0.51 -5.44
CA ILE A 45 15.91 0.57 -4.94
C ILE A 45 16.76 1.72 -4.43
N GLU A 46 17.77 1.46 -3.60
CA GLU A 46 18.65 2.51 -3.08
C GLU A 46 19.35 3.29 -4.19
N LYS A 47 19.89 2.59 -5.19
CA LYS A 47 20.49 3.24 -6.35
C LYS A 47 19.48 4.10 -7.09
N PHE A 48 18.31 3.54 -7.38
CA PHE A 48 17.23 4.23 -8.07
C PHE A 48 16.79 5.52 -7.35
N ILE A 49 16.61 5.45 -6.04
CA ILE A 49 16.24 6.62 -5.22
C ILE A 49 17.36 7.67 -5.22
N ARG A 50 18.63 7.27 -5.07
CA ARG A 50 19.77 8.21 -5.12
C ARG A 50 19.85 8.91 -6.47
N ASP A 51 19.64 8.18 -7.56
CA ASP A 51 19.64 8.73 -8.91
C ASP A 51 18.48 9.72 -9.13
N ILE A 52 17.34 9.53 -8.47
CA ILE A 52 16.23 10.50 -8.47
C ILE A 52 16.60 11.75 -7.68
N TYR A 53 17.08 11.57 -6.44
CA TYR A 53 17.44 12.67 -5.56
C TYR A 53 18.49 13.59 -6.21
N GLN A 54 19.54 13.02 -6.79
CA GLN A 54 20.59 13.79 -7.47
C GLN A 54 20.11 14.60 -8.68
N ARG A 55 19.03 14.18 -9.34
CA ARG A 55 18.55 14.82 -10.57
C ARG A 55 17.45 15.84 -10.33
N LYS A 56 16.67 15.70 -9.25
CA LYS A 56 15.41 16.42 -9.04
C LYS A 56 15.14 16.86 -7.61
N ASP A 57 16.06 16.59 -6.68
CA ASP A 57 15.91 16.90 -5.25
C ASP A 57 14.68 16.25 -4.58
N VAL A 58 14.04 15.28 -5.24
CA VAL A 58 12.94 14.49 -4.65
C VAL A 58 13.53 13.42 -3.75
N GLN A 59 13.19 13.47 -2.46
CA GLN A 59 13.69 12.59 -1.43
C GLN A 59 12.65 11.50 -1.09
N ILE A 60 12.83 10.32 -1.67
CA ILE A 60 11.98 9.15 -1.36
C ILE A 60 12.70 8.29 -0.32
N GLN A 61 12.04 7.88 0.74
CA GLN A 61 12.58 6.98 1.76
C GLN A 61 11.67 5.75 1.93
N VAL A 62 12.28 4.60 2.22
CA VAL A 62 11.57 3.37 2.55
C VAL A 62 12.00 2.88 3.92
N LEU A 63 11.02 2.69 4.82
CA LEU A 63 11.23 2.10 6.13
C LEU A 63 10.32 0.87 6.29
N THR A 64 10.92 -0.27 6.64
CA THR A 64 10.18 -1.45 7.09
C THR A 64 10.55 -1.77 8.53
N VAL A 65 9.54 -2.04 9.34
CA VAL A 65 9.69 -2.44 10.75
C VAL A 65 8.84 -3.66 11.07
N ASN A 66 9.23 -4.40 12.11
CA ASN A 66 8.47 -5.57 12.52
C ASN A 66 7.13 -5.17 13.11
N ASP A 67 7.09 -4.16 13.99
CA ASP A 67 5.89 -3.64 14.63
C ASP A 67 6.04 -2.14 14.95
N LEU A 68 4.92 -1.49 15.26
CA LEU A 68 4.83 -0.08 15.65
C LEU A 68 4.86 0.14 17.17
N GLN A 69 5.16 -0.88 17.97
CA GLN A 69 5.26 -0.77 19.43
C GLN A 69 3.99 -0.19 20.10
N GLY A 70 2.82 -0.49 19.53
CA GLY A 70 1.52 -0.02 20.02
C GLY A 70 1.09 1.36 19.52
N GLU A 71 1.90 2.03 18.70
CA GLU A 71 1.52 3.27 18.02
C GLU A 71 0.69 3.07 16.75
N THR A 72 0.00 4.12 16.32
CA THR A 72 -0.65 4.14 15.00
C THR A 72 0.38 4.40 13.90
N ILE A 73 0.09 3.91 12.70
CA ILE A 73 0.99 4.08 11.55
C ILE A 73 1.14 5.56 11.17
N GLU A 74 0.10 6.36 11.39
CA GLU A 74 0.10 7.81 11.18
C GLU A 74 1.00 8.54 12.17
N SER A 75 0.96 8.19 13.46
CA SER A 75 1.84 8.80 14.47
C SER A 75 3.29 8.42 14.22
N ALA A 76 3.55 7.14 13.97
CA ALA A 76 4.88 6.63 13.69
C ALA A 76 5.48 7.23 12.40
N SER A 77 4.69 7.42 11.33
CA SER A 77 5.21 8.01 10.09
C SER A 77 5.63 9.47 10.27
N ILE A 78 4.86 10.26 11.03
CA ILE A 78 5.21 11.64 11.35
C ILE A 78 6.49 11.70 12.17
N GLN A 79 6.63 10.87 13.23
CA GLN A 79 7.86 10.80 14.02
C GLN A 79 9.08 10.46 13.15
N VAL A 80 8.93 9.52 12.21
CA VAL A 80 10.01 9.15 11.27
C VAL A 80 10.37 10.33 10.37
N VAL A 81 9.38 10.99 9.75
CA VAL A 81 9.62 12.12 8.84
C VAL A 81 10.32 13.26 9.56
N GLU A 82 9.85 13.62 10.76
CA GLU A 82 10.42 14.69 11.58
C GLU A 82 11.86 14.36 12.01
N GLN A 83 12.08 13.17 12.57
CA GLN A 83 13.40 12.76 13.07
C GLN A 83 14.42 12.56 11.95
N TRP A 84 13.98 12.10 10.78
CA TRP A 84 14.87 11.92 9.63
C TRP A 84 15.03 13.19 8.78
N GLY A 85 14.25 14.24 9.05
CA GLY A 85 14.24 15.47 8.26
C GLY A 85 13.87 15.23 6.80
N ILE A 86 12.93 14.32 6.52
CA ILE A 86 12.51 14.02 5.15
C ILE A 86 11.79 15.25 4.59
N GLY A 87 12.21 15.72 3.41
CA GLY A 87 11.60 16.91 2.81
C GLY A 87 12.10 18.24 3.40
N SER A 88 13.12 18.25 4.27
CA SER A 88 13.64 19.51 4.86
C SER A 88 14.31 20.47 3.84
N ALA A 89 14.34 20.09 2.56
CA ALA A 89 14.76 20.96 1.47
C ALA A 89 13.74 22.09 1.21
N LYS A 90 14.16 23.12 0.49
CA LYS A 90 13.40 24.36 0.26
C LYS A 90 11.97 24.16 -0.30
N GLU A 91 11.74 23.04 -0.99
CA GLU A 91 10.47 22.76 -1.69
C GLU A 91 9.67 21.59 -1.08
N ASP A 92 10.06 21.03 0.06
CA ASP A 92 9.34 19.93 0.72
C ASP A 92 9.00 18.73 -0.20
N LEU A 93 9.99 18.34 -1.01
CA LEU A 93 9.88 17.25 -2.00
C LEU A 93 10.18 15.88 -1.37
N GLY A 94 9.62 15.62 -0.18
CA GLY A 94 9.82 14.39 0.59
C GLY A 94 8.72 13.35 0.40
N VAL A 95 9.06 12.06 0.41
CA VAL A 95 8.09 10.95 0.49
C VAL A 95 8.65 9.85 1.40
N LEU A 96 7.82 9.33 2.30
CA LEU A 96 8.13 8.14 3.11
C LEU A 96 7.16 7.01 2.78
N LEU A 97 7.67 5.84 2.42
CA LEU A 97 6.92 4.58 2.46
C LEU A 97 7.28 3.83 3.74
N LEU A 98 6.37 3.83 4.71
CA LEU A 98 6.50 3.11 5.98
C LEU A 98 5.65 1.83 5.96
N ILE A 99 6.24 0.71 6.34
CA ILE A 99 5.57 -0.60 6.41
C ILE A 99 5.84 -1.24 7.77
N SER A 100 4.77 -1.61 8.47
CA SER A 100 4.85 -2.48 9.66
C SER A 100 4.33 -3.88 9.34
N LYS A 101 5.22 -4.86 9.42
CA LYS A 101 4.96 -6.25 8.97
C LYS A 101 3.93 -6.95 9.85
N ASN A 102 4.10 -6.92 11.17
CA ASN A 102 3.26 -7.66 12.11
C ASN A 102 1.89 -7.00 12.27
N ASP A 103 1.84 -5.66 12.24
CA ASP A 103 0.59 -4.90 12.29
C ASP A 103 -0.21 -4.97 10.98
N ARG A 104 0.45 -5.40 9.90
CA ARG A 104 -0.07 -5.45 8.52
C ARG A 104 -0.66 -4.12 8.06
N VAL A 105 0.09 -3.05 8.34
CA VAL A 105 -0.25 -1.69 7.94
C VAL A 105 0.91 -1.05 7.21
N MET A 106 0.59 -0.19 6.25
CA MET A 106 1.56 0.61 5.52
C MET A 106 1.02 2.01 5.31
N ARG A 107 1.91 2.96 5.15
CA ARG A 107 1.58 4.35 4.88
C ARG A 107 2.56 4.98 3.91
N ILE A 108 2.03 5.81 3.02
CA ILE A 108 2.81 6.75 2.21
C ILE A 108 2.57 8.14 2.80
N GLU A 109 3.62 8.76 3.36
CA GLU A 109 3.63 10.17 3.75
C GLU A 109 4.21 10.98 2.59
N VAL A 110 3.58 12.10 2.26
CA VAL A 110 3.94 12.95 1.12
C VAL A 110 4.14 14.37 1.60
N GLY A 111 5.31 14.95 1.33
CA GLY A 111 5.60 16.36 1.61
C GLY A 111 4.75 17.30 0.74
N GLN A 112 4.53 18.51 1.25
CA GLN A 112 3.64 19.50 0.67
C GLN A 112 4.00 19.84 -0.79
N GLY A 113 5.29 19.83 -1.14
CA GLY A 113 5.76 20.14 -2.49
C GLY A 113 5.31 19.14 -3.56
N LEU A 114 4.89 17.94 -3.15
CA LEU A 114 4.48 16.87 -4.06
C LEU A 114 2.95 16.69 -4.11
N GLU A 115 2.16 17.38 -3.29
CA GLU A 115 0.70 17.21 -3.24
C GLU A 115 -0.01 17.45 -4.58
N GLY A 116 0.53 18.34 -5.42
CA GLY A 116 -0.03 18.63 -6.74
C GLY A 116 0.04 17.44 -7.71
N VAL A 117 0.98 16.51 -7.51
CA VAL A 117 1.23 15.38 -8.41
C VAL A 117 1.03 14.02 -7.73
N LEU A 118 1.20 13.96 -6.42
CA LEU A 118 1.04 12.80 -5.56
C LEU A 118 0.10 13.11 -4.37
N PRO A 119 -1.16 13.51 -4.60
CA PRO A 119 -2.11 13.74 -3.51
C PRO A 119 -2.52 12.44 -2.82
N ASP A 120 -3.17 12.53 -1.65
CA ASP A 120 -3.67 11.40 -0.85
C ASP A 120 -4.42 10.34 -1.67
N ALA A 121 -5.27 10.79 -2.60
CA ALA A 121 -6.04 9.90 -3.45
C ALA A 121 -5.15 9.03 -4.36
N VAL A 122 -4.03 9.58 -4.83
CA VAL A 122 -3.03 8.84 -5.61
C VAL A 122 -2.24 7.92 -4.71
N ALA A 123 -1.73 8.42 -3.57
CA ALA A 123 -1.02 7.58 -2.59
C ALA A 123 -1.86 6.35 -2.16
N LYS A 124 -3.15 6.57 -1.92
CA LYS A 124 -4.11 5.50 -1.58
C LYS A 124 -4.27 4.48 -2.70
N ARG A 125 -4.29 4.92 -3.97
CA ARG A 125 -4.34 4.02 -5.13
C ARG A 125 -3.05 3.23 -5.28
N ILE A 126 -1.88 3.85 -5.09
CA ILE A 126 -0.60 3.13 -5.11
C ILE A 126 -0.63 2.00 -4.08
N ILE A 127 -1.05 2.29 -2.85
CA ILE A 127 -1.18 1.25 -1.82
C ILE A 127 -2.17 0.16 -2.23
N ALA A 128 -3.39 0.53 -2.64
CA ALA A 128 -4.46 -0.42 -2.90
C ALA A 128 -4.25 -1.27 -4.16
N ASP A 129 -3.76 -0.66 -5.24
CA ASP A 129 -3.72 -1.25 -6.58
C ASP A 129 -2.33 -1.79 -6.94
N VAL A 130 -1.27 -1.25 -6.34
CA VAL A 130 0.12 -1.67 -6.61
C VAL A 130 0.67 -2.51 -5.45
N ILE A 131 0.71 -1.99 -4.22
CA ILE A 131 1.45 -2.64 -3.14
C ILE A 131 0.65 -3.80 -2.52
N THR A 132 -0.61 -3.54 -2.16
CA THR A 132 -1.47 -4.49 -1.41
C THR A 132 -1.65 -5.84 -2.11
N PRO A 133 -1.85 -5.93 -3.45
CA PRO A 133 -2.00 -7.22 -4.13
C PRO A 133 -0.77 -8.12 -3.98
N HIS A 134 0.44 -7.55 -4.07
CA HIS A 134 1.69 -8.28 -3.85
C HIS A 134 1.83 -8.73 -2.39
N PHE A 135 1.48 -7.87 -1.44
CA PHE A 135 1.55 -8.17 -0.01
C PHE A 135 0.59 -9.29 0.40
N ARG A 136 -0.61 -9.32 -0.17
CA ARG A 136 -1.57 -10.44 -0.01
C ARG A 136 -1.04 -11.76 -0.56
N ALA A 137 -0.17 -11.71 -1.56
CA ALA A 137 0.51 -12.87 -2.12
C ALA A 137 1.83 -13.22 -1.40
N ASN A 138 2.19 -12.52 -0.31
CA ASN A 138 3.47 -12.60 0.39
C ASN A 138 4.69 -12.25 -0.48
N ASP A 139 4.49 -11.52 -1.57
CA ASP A 139 5.54 -11.04 -2.47
C ASP A 139 5.96 -9.61 -2.10
N TYR A 140 6.46 -9.44 -0.86
CA TYR A 140 6.77 -8.12 -0.30
C TYR A 140 7.81 -7.35 -1.13
N ASP A 141 8.82 -8.05 -1.64
CA ASP A 141 9.92 -7.48 -2.41
C ASP A 141 9.41 -6.79 -3.69
N ALA A 142 8.56 -7.48 -4.47
CA ALA A 142 7.95 -6.89 -5.65
C ALA A 142 6.97 -5.77 -5.30
N GLY A 143 6.20 -5.93 -4.23
CA GLY A 143 5.26 -4.90 -3.77
C GLY A 143 5.95 -3.58 -3.41
N ILE A 144 7.05 -3.64 -2.65
CA ILE A 144 7.84 -2.46 -2.28
C ILE A 144 8.53 -1.88 -3.51
N THR A 145 9.16 -2.72 -4.33
CA THR A 145 9.87 -2.27 -5.55
C THR A 145 8.92 -1.54 -6.50
N ASN A 146 7.77 -2.14 -6.82
CA ASN A 146 6.78 -1.54 -7.71
C ASN A 146 6.16 -0.29 -7.09
N GLY A 147 5.89 -0.30 -5.78
CA GLY A 147 5.40 0.87 -5.04
C GLY A 147 6.33 2.06 -5.16
N VAL A 148 7.63 1.88 -4.90
CA VAL A 148 8.65 2.95 -5.01
C VAL A 148 8.74 3.48 -6.44
N ILE A 149 8.73 2.60 -7.45
CA ILE A 149 8.77 3.02 -8.85
C ILE A 149 7.54 3.86 -9.21
N THR A 150 6.34 3.43 -8.79
CA THR A 150 5.11 4.18 -9.06
C THR A 150 5.07 5.50 -8.30
N ILE A 151 5.51 5.56 -7.05
CA ILE A 151 5.68 6.81 -6.29
C ILE A 151 6.56 7.78 -7.07
N ALA A 152 7.73 7.32 -7.52
CA ALA A 152 8.64 8.15 -8.30
C ALA A 152 7.98 8.67 -9.59
N GLN A 153 7.23 7.82 -10.31
CA GLN A 153 6.53 8.20 -11.55
C GLN A 153 5.55 9.35 -11.34
N TYR A 154 4.81 9.34 -10.23
CA TYR A 154 3.92 10.44 -9.88
C TYR A 154 4.68 11.67 -9.39
N ALA A 155 5.73 11.50 -8.59
CA ALA A 155 6.53 12.62 -8.10
C ALA A 155 7.26 13.36 -9.24
N LEU A 156 7.55 12.68 -10.36
CA LEU A 156 8.26 13.25 -11.51
C LEU A 156 7.52 12.93 -12.83
N PRO A 157 6.34 13.52 -13.08
CA PRO A 157 5.47 13.13 -14.20
C PRO A 157 6.05 13.44 -15.59
N ASN A 158 7.00 14.37 -15.67
CA ASN A 158 7.66 14.78 -16.91
C ASN A 158 8.98 14.04 -17.17
N GLU A 159 9.39 13.15 -16.26
CA GLU A 159 10.61 12.35 -16.38
C GLU A 159 10.32 10.97 -16.94
N LYS A 160 11.17 10.52 -17.85
CA LYS A 160 11.18 9.11 -18.28
C LYS A 160 11.93 8.30 -17.23
N ILE A 161 11.26 8.04 -16.11
CA ILE A 161 11.83 7.33 -14.95
C ILE A 161 12.28 5.91 -15.31
N PHE A 162 11.64 5.30 -16.32
CA PHE A 162 12.08 4.05 -16.91
C PHE A 162 11.88 4.05 -18.43
N ASN A 163 12.93 4.41 -19.17
CA ASN A 163 13.07 4.05 -20.59
C ASN A 163 13.93 2.79 -20.80
N SER A 164 14.13 1.98 -19.77
CA SER A 164 14.86 0.71 -19.86
C SER A 164 14.34 -0.29 -18.84
N SER A 165 13.39 -1.12 -19.24
CA SER A 165 13.22 -2.53 -18.84
C SER A 165 11.94 -3.13 -19.45
N LYS A 166 11.86 -3.14 -20.78
CA LYS A 166 11.19 -4.23 -21.51
C LYS A 166 12.16 -5.40 -21.78
N GLY A 167 13.35 -5.38 -21.20
CA GLY A 167 14.33 -6.46 -21.29
C GLY A 167 14.83 -6.82 -19.89
N ALA A 168 14.76 -8.10 -19.55
CA ALA A 168 15.35 -8.74 -18.36
C ALA A 168 14.66 -8.57 -17.00
N ILE A 169 13.35 -8.86 -16.92
CA ILE A 169 12.83 -9.63 -15.78
C ILE A 169 12.06 -10.81 -16.37
N GLN A 170 12.79 -11.89 -16.62
CA GLN A 170 12.20 -13.19 -16.85
C GLN A 170 11.84 -13.74 -15.47
N SER A 171 10.66 -13.36 -14.97
CA SER A 171 10.05 -14.03 -13.83
C SER A 171 9.80 -15.48 -14.24
N THR A 172 10.57 -16.39 -13.66
CA THR A 172 10.30 -17.83 -13.72
C THR A 172 9.07 -18.13 -12.89
N SER A 173 7.87 -17.99 -13.46
CA SER A 173 6.68 -18.69 -12.98
C SER A 173 5.62 -18.77 -14.08
N GLY A 174 5.21 -20.00 -14.37
CA GLY A 174 4.07 -20.29 -15.24
C GLY A 174 4.44 -20.62 -16.67
N ARG A 175 4.38 -21.92 -16.99
CA ARG A 175 4.33 -22.44 -18.36
C ARG A 175 3.41 -21.56 -19.24
N PRO A 176 3.77 -21.34 -20.51
CA PRO A 176 3.15 -20.34 -21.37
C PRO A 176 1.65 -20.56 -21.55
N SER A 177 0.92 -19.43 -21.57
CA SER A 177 -0.53 -19.28 -21.70
C SER A 177 -1.18 -20.11 -22.82
N TRP A 178 -0.42 -20.52 -23.85
CA TRP A 178 -0.93 -21.41 -24.90
C TRP A 178 -1.34 -22.79 -24.40
N LEU A 179 -0.76 -23.31 -23.30
CA LEU A 179 -1.19 -24.58 -22.72
C LEU A 179 -2.59 -24.48 -22.08
N LYS A 180 -2.92 -23.33 -21.47
CA LYS A 180 -4.28 -23.07 -20.95
C LYS A 180 -5.27 -22.87 -22.10
N VAL A 181 -4.86 -22.18 -23.17
CA VAL A 181 -5.67 -22.03 -24.39
C VAL A 181 -5.88 -23.38 -25.09
N LEU A 182 -4.85 -24.22 -25.18
CA LEU A 182 -4.92 -25.57 -25.73
C LEU A 182 -5.85 -26.46 -24.89
N LEU A 183 -5.71 -26.43 -23.56
CA LEU A 183 -6.60 -27.17 -22.65
C LEU A 183 -8.04 -26.65 -22.72
N PHE A 184 -8.25 -25.35 -22.89
CA PHE A 184 -9.59 -24.76 -23.08
C PHE A 184 -10.21 -25.15 -24.43
N ILE A 185 -9.41 -25.18 -25.50
CA ILE A 185 -9.84 -25.66 -26.82
C ILE A 185 -10.16 -27.16 -26.78
N LEU A 186 -9.33 -27.96 -26.13
CA LEU A 186 -9.58 -29.40 -25.91
C LEU A 186 -10.82 -29.62 -25.05
N PHE A 187 -11.07 -28.78 -24.03
CA PHE A 187 -12.27 -28.82 -23.20
C PHE A 187 -13.54 -28.52 -24.01
N ILE A 188 -13.51 -27.49 -24.89
CA ILE A 188 -14.63 -27.19 -25.81
C ILE A 188 -14.87 -28.35 -26.79
N LEU A 189 -13.82 -28.97 -27.33
CA LEU A 189 -13.94 -30.11 -28.24
C LEU A 189 -14.47 -31.36 -27.52
N PHE A 190 -14.11 -31.57 -26.26
CA PHE A 190 -14.59 -32.67 -25.41
C PHE A 190 -16.07 -32.53 -25.01
N ILE A 191 -16.51 -31.30 -24.72
CA ILE A 191 -17.93 -30.96 -24.49
C ILE A 191 -18.76 -31.23 -25.75
N ARG A 192 -18.20 -30.96 -26.93
CA ARG A 192 -18.89 -31.12 -28.22
C ARG A 192 -19.07 -32.59 -28.65
N THR A 193 -18.22 -33.50 -28.20
CA THR A 193 -18.35 -34.95 -28.48
C THR A 193 -19.21 -35.71 -27.46
N ASN A 194 -19.38 -35.21 -26.23
CA ASN A 194 -20.12 -35.93 -25.18
C ASN A 194 -21.54 -35.43 -24.88
N ILE A 195 -22.01 -34.33 -25.49
CA ILE A 195 -23.38 -33.81 -25.30
C ILE A 195 -24.32 -34.05 -26.49
N PHE A 196 -23.78 -34.39 -27.66
CA PHE A 196 -24.60 -34.65 -28.85
C PHE A 196 -25.45 -35.95 -28.75
N THR A 197 -25.10 -36.86 -27.85
CA THR A 197 -25.82 -38.13 -27.61
C THR A 197 -26.89 -38.02 -26.50
N LEU A 198 -26.95 -36.91 -25.75
CA LEU A 198 -27.91 -36.71 -24.65
C LEU A 198 -28.99 -35.65 -24.94
N LEU A 199 -28.84 -34.82 -25.98
CA LEU A 199 -29.81 -33.76 -26.31
C LEU A 199 -30.72 -34.08 -27.52
N PHE A 200 -30.44 -35.14 -28.30
CA PHE A 200 -31.24 -35.51 -29.50
C PHE A 200 -32.15 -36.72 -29.32
N GLY A 201 -32.37 -37.14 -28.07
CA GLY A 201 -33.21 -38.29 -27.75
C GLY A 201 -34.23 -37.97 -26.67
N SER A 202 -35.06 -36.92 -26.82
CA SER A 202 -36.45 -36.86 -26.32
C SER A 202 -37.05 -35.44 -26.49
N PHE A 203 -38.33 -35.38 -26.89
CA PHE A 203 -39.24 -34.22 -26.96
C PHE A 203 -39.00 -33.23 -28.12
N PHE A 204 -39.70 -33.23 -29.27
CA PHE A 204 -41.15 -33.23 -29.51
C PHE A 204 -41.97 -32.58 -28.38
N GLY A 205 -42.35 -31.30 -28.54
CA GLY A 205 -43.37 -30.69 -27.68
C GLY A 205 -43.42 -29.15 -27.62
N ILE A 206 -44.03 -28.52 -28.64
CA ILE A 206 -45.17 -27.56 -28.50
C ILE A 206 -44.99 -26.30 -27.60
N SER A 207 -44.96 -25.15 -28.30
CA SER A 207 -45.76 -23.92 -28.11
C SER A 207 -45.57 -22.96 -26.91
N ARG A 208 -45.27 -21.71 -27.30
CA ARG A 208 -45.91 -20.41 -26.96
C ARG A 208 -46.31 -20.12 -25.51
N PHE A 209 -45.87 -18.96 -25.01
CA PHE A 209 -46.53 -17.93 -24.16
C PHE A 209 -45.36 -17.08 -23.58
N GLY A 210 -45.30 -15.76 -23.47
CA GLY A 210 -46.27 -14.67 -23.46
C GLY A 210 -45.95 -13.74 -22.27
N ARG A 211 -45.65 -12.46 -22.54
CA ARG A 211 -45.89 -11.26 -21.71
C ARG A 211 -45.17 -11.00 -20.34
N ARG A 212 -44.73 -9.72 -20.25
CA ARG A 212 -44.91 -8.69 -19.19
C ARG A 212 -44.17 -8.75 -17.83
N SER A 213 -43.45 -7.64 -17.61
CA SER A 213 -43.50 -6.65 -16.51
C SER A 213 -43.19 -6.98 -15.05
N SER A 214 -42.40 -6.04 -14.50
CA SER A 214 -42.45 -5.41 -13.18
C SER A 214 -41.96 -6.16 -11.93
N GLY A 215 -40.99 -5.52 -11.27
CA GLY A 215 -41.16 -5.09 -9.88
C GLY A 215 -40.08 -5.52 -8.90
N PHE A 216 -39.77 -4.59 -7.96
CA PHE A 216 -39.29 -4.83 -6.58
C PHE A 216 -37.79 -5.22 -6.44
N LEU A 217 -36.94 -4.77 -5.50
CA LEU A 217 -36.94 -4.10 -4.17
C LEU A 217 -35.55 -3.40 -4.04
N GLY A 218 -35.15 -2.51 -3.11
CA GLY A 218 -35.62 -2.06 -1.79
C GLY A 218 -34.40 -1.75 -0.90
N GLY A 219 -34.50 -0.72 -0.04
CA GLY A 219 -33.69 -0.46 1.18
C GLY A 219 -32.27 0.14 0.98
N GLY A 220 -31.74 1.07 1.77
CA GLY A 220 -32.16 1.72 3.03
C GLY A 220 -30.94 1.95 3.96
N SER A 221 -30.85 3.13 4.59
CA SER A 221 -29.99 3.55 5.74
C SER A 221 -28.46 3.66 5.52
N GLY A 222 -27.68 4.60 6.10
CA GLY A 222 -27.89 5.62 7.13
C GLY A 222 -26.63 5.78 8.01
N PHE A 223 -26.39 6.99 8.56
CA PHE A 223 -25.34 7.41 9.54
C PHE A 223 -23.90 7.55 9.04
N GLY A 224 -23.05 8.50 9.45
CA GLY A 224 -23.02 9.61 10.43
C GLY A 224 -21.58 10.18 10.30
N GLY A 225 -21.30 11.49 10.31
CA GLY A 225 -21.47 12.42 11.43
C GLY A 225 -20.24 12.37 12.36
N GLY A 226 -19.28 13.28 12.19
CA GLY A 226 -18.18 13.48 13.15
C GLY A 226 -17.02 14.29 12.57
N GLY A 227 -17.04 15.61 12.80
CA GLY A 227 -15.86 16.46 12.59
C GLY A 227 -14.90 16.38 13.78
N TRP A 228 -13.65 16.77 13.59
CA TRP A 228 -12.71 17.10 14.65
C TRP A 228 -11.84 18.31 14.28
N SER A 229 -11.56 19.07 15.32
CA SER A 229 -10.91 20.37 15.40
C SER A 229 -9.45 20.26 15.83
N GLY A 230 -8.61 21.16 15.33
CA GLY A 230 -7.59 21.85 16.13
C GLY A 230 -6.17 21.26 16.20
N GLY A 231 -5.27 21.85 15.39
CA GLY A 231 -4.14 22.66 15.88
C GLY A 231 -2.85 21.96 16.37
N GLY A 232 -1.77 22.15 15.60
CA GLY A 232 -0.37 21.99 16.04
C GLY A 232 0.56 21.78 14.84
N GLY A 233 1.30 22.81 14.43
CA GLY A 233 2.06 22.82 13.17
C GLY A 233 3.43 22.15 13.24
N GLY A 234 3.78 21.47 12.16
CA GLY A 234 5.08 20.85 11.84
C GLY A 234 4.83 19.67 10.89
N PHE A 235 5.29 19.75 9.63
CA PHE A 235 4.94 18.87 8.51
C PHE A 235 3.45 18.91 8.10
N SER A 236 3.10 19.71 7.09
CA SER A 236 1.69 19.89 6.64
C SER A 236 1.30 19.04 5.43
N GLY A 237 2.09 18.01 5.12
CA GLY A 237 1.89 17.16 3.96
C GLY A 237 0.72 16.18 4.10
N GLY A 238 0.29 15.63 2.97
CA GLY A 238 -0.72 14.57 2.88
C GLY A 238 -0.17 13.16 3.03
N GLY A 239 -1.04 12.17 3.05
CA GLY A 239 -0.64 10.77 3.05
C GLY A 239 -1.79 9.77 3.08
N ALA A 240 -1.50 8.53 2.71
CA ALA A 240 -2.49 7.45 2.71
C ALA A 240 -1.98 6.24 3.47
N SER A 241 -2.87 5.66 4.29
CA SER A 241 -2.64 4.41 5.00
C SER A 241 -3.41 3.26 4.35
N GLY A 242 -2.91 2.04 4.48
CA GLY A 242 -3.60 0.82 4.05
C GLY A 242 -3.23 -0.41 4.87
N ARG A 243 -4.03 -1.47 4.71
CA ARG A 243 -3.88 -2.75 5.41
C ARG A 243 -3.92 -3.92 4.41
N TRP A 244 -3.28 -5.05 4.73
CA TRP A 244 -3.32 -6.26 3.90
C TRP A 244 -3.56 -7.56 4.68
#